data_AF-A0A2R6PS83-F1
#
_entry.id   AF-A0A2R6PS83-F1
#
_cell.length_a   1.000
_cell.length_b   1.000
_cell.length_c   1.000
_cell.angle_alpha   90.00
_cell.angle_beta   90.00
_cell.angle_gamma   90.00
#
_symmetry.space_group_name_H-M   'P 1'
#
loop_
_entity.id
_entity.type
_entity.pdbx_description
1 polymer ?
#
loop_
_entity_poly.entity_id
_entity_poly.type
_entity_poly.pdbx_seq_one_letter_code
_entity_poly.pdbx_strand_id
1 'polypeptide(L)'
;MKDESENQSNSKNKTTKQNQKSADRFEFCKVCRLSHDQGRRHKYFPNHAKSLSSFLSRFQTKLSDLKFFLRNPSLLRPEHASRNRLWCVFCDSDVDEVGSSFACGNEINHLASADHLKNLKSFLWNYGGKMDQVDSFRISEEDLAKWEKKCASLKSGTINEGSHRPLIGPSNGVRDIRFPIQNYLKSRSLAPFHMMLIHILQQAHNLIQIEGG
;
A
#
# COMPACT_ATOMS: atom_id res chain seq x y z
N MET A 1 61.79 -52.23 -38.08
CA MET A 1 60.41 -52.69 -37.80
C MET A 1 59.69 -51.49 -37.23
N LYS A 2 58.91 -50.81 -38.10
CA LYS A 2 57.45 -50.62 -38.00
C LYS A 2 57.08 -49.72 -36.82
N ASP A 3 56.80 -48.44 -37.09
CA ASP A 3 55.43 -47.89 -37.24
C ASP A 3 54.83 -47.67 -35.82
N GLU A 4 54.36 -46.51 -35.35
CA GLU A 4 53.36 -45.59 -35.92
C GLU A 4 53.25 -44.32 -35.00
N SER A 5 52.92 -43.18 -35.61
CA SER A 5 52.03 -42.05 -35.19
C SER A 5 51.36 -42.09 -33.80
N GLU A 6 51.00 -41.03 -33.05
CA GLU A 6 50.54 -39.65 -33.28
C GLU A 6 50.30 -39.03 -31.85
N ASN A 7 50.67 -37.78 -31.52
CA ASN A 7 49.93 -36.51 -31.65
C ASN A 7 48.92 -36.16 -30.51
N GLN A 8 49.05 -34.91 -29.99
CA GLN A 8 48.04 -34.05 -29.30
C GLN A 8 47.40 -34.58 -27.98
N SER A 9 46.94 -33.79 -27.00
CA SER A 9 46.97 -32.37 -26.65
C SER A 9 46.28 -32.21 -25.27
N ASN A 10 46.48 -31.04 -24.64
CA ASN A 10 45.46 -30.29 -23.91
C ASN A 10 45.23 -30.50 -22.38
N SER A 11 45.25 -29.34 -21.72
CA SER A 11 44.28 -28.83 -20.73
C SER A 11 44.58 -28.86 -19.24
N LYS A 12 44.76 -27.62 -18.75
CA LYS A 12 44.00 -26.98 -17.66
C LYS A 12 44.03 -27.68 -16.30
N ASN A 13 44.79 -27.08 -15.38
CA ASN A 13 44.40 -27.03 -13.97
C ASN A 13 44.67 -25.62 -13.42
N LYS A 14 43.68 -24.73 -13.59
CA LYS A 14 43.60 -23.45 -12.87
C LYS A 14 42.17 -23.25 -12.37
N THR A 15 41.79 -24.06 -11.40
CA THR A 15 40.55 -23.94 -10.62
C THR A 15 40.94 -24.25 -9.18
N THR A 16 41.31 -23.25 -8.38
CA THR A 16 40.42 -22.79 -7.30
C THR A 16 40.97 -21.49 -6.70
N LYS A 17 40.58 -20.33 -7.25
CA LYS A 17 40.76 -19.03 -6.55
C LYS A 17 39.82 -17.96 -7.12
N GLN A 18 38.54 -18.29 -7.29
CA GLN A 18 37.51 -17.34 -7.69
C GLN A 18 36.19 -17.64 -6.98
N ASN A 19 36.16 -17.61 -5.65
CA ASN A 19 34.86 -17.69 -4.96
C ASN A 19 34.74 -16.85 -3.67
N GLN A 20 35.65 -15.89 -3.45
CA GLN A 20 35.62 -15.05 -2.24
C GLN A 20 35.81 -13.54 -2.48
N LYS A 21 35.79 -13.06 -3.74
CA LYS A 21 35.96 -11.64 -4.09
C LYS A 21 34.72 -10.95 -4.69
N SER A 22 33.59 -11.65 -4.84
CA SER A 22 32.45 -11.18 -5.67
C SER A 22 31.15 -10.87 -4.91
N ALA A 23 31.02 -11.22 -3.64
CA ALA A 23 29.80 -10.95 -2.86
C ALA A 23 29.59 -9.46 -2.53
N ASP A 24 30.66 -8.67 -2.53
CA ASP A 24 30.66 -7.25 -2.14
C ASP A 24 30.50 -6.28 -3.33
N ARG A 25 30.37 -6.79 -4.57
CA ARG A 25 30.25 -5.93 -5.76
C ARG A 25 28.82 -5.59 -6.15
N PHE A 26 27.83 -6.30 -5.61
CA PHE A 26 26.44 -6.17 -6.03
C PHE A 26 25.57 -5.63 -4.90
N GLU A 27 24.97 -4.47 -5.10
CA GLU A 27 23.99 -3.89 -4.16
C GLU A 27 22.58 -4.19 -4.66
N PHE A 28 21.73 -4.76 -3.80
CA PHE A 28 20.32 -4.98 -4.11
C PHE A 28 19.53 -3.68 -4.05
N CYS A 29 18.77 -3.39 -5.11
CA CYS A 29 17.86 -2.25 -5.14
C CYS A 29 16.42 -2.69 -4.90
N LYS A 30 15.78 -2.16 -3.84
CA LYS A 30 14.37 -2.44 -3.51
C LYS A 30 13.39 -2.00 -4.62
N VAL A 31 13.74 -0.96 -5.40
CA VAL A 31 12.90 -0.43 -6.49
C VAL A 31 13.00 -1.29 -7.74
N CYS A 32 14.22 -1.64 -8.18
CA CYS A 32 14.43 -2.49 -9.34
C CYS A 32 14.12 -3.97 -9.06
N ARG A 33 14.19 -4.39 -7.80
CA ARG A 33 14.15 -5.80 -7.36
C ARG A 33 15.26 -6.64 -8.00
N LEU A 34 16.43 -6.02 -8.21
CA LEU A 34 17.60 -6.61 -8.84
C LEU A 34 18.86 -6.17 -8.09
N SER A 35 19.90 -6.99 -8.18
CA SER A 35 21.24 -6.65 -7.70
C SER A 35 22.04 -5.97 -8.81
N HIS A 36 22.60 -4.80 -8.51
CA HIS A 36 23.36 -3.99 -9.47
C HIS A 36 24.84 -3.93 -9.08
N ASP A 37 25.73 -4.05 -10.06
CA ASP A 37 27.18 -3.84 -9.91
C ASP A 37 27.60 -2.36 -10.03
N GLN A 38 26.65 -1.49 -10.41
CA GLN A 38 26.88 -0.06 -10.62
C GLN A 38 26.74 0.77 -9.33
N GLY A 39 26.51 0.13 -8.19
CA GLY A 39 26.25 0.76 -6.89
C GLY A 39 25.16 1.83 -6.99
N ARG A 40 25.30 2.93 -6.24
CA ARG A 40 24.32 4.04 -6.21
C ARG A 40 24.06 4.76 -7.54
N ARG A 41 24.89 4.58 -8.58
CA ARG A 41 24.71 5.26 -9.88
C ARG A 41 23.51 4.72 -10.66
N HIS A 42 23.07 3.49 -10.41
CA HIS A 42 21.96 2.89 -11.15
C HIS A 42 20.65 3.67 -11.04
N LYS A 43 20.49 4.48 -9.97
CA LYS A 43 19.28 5.30 -9.73
C LYS A 43 19.02 6.34 -10.82
N TYR A 44 20.02 6.66 -11.64
CA TYR A 44 19.89 7.62 -12.74
C TYR A 44 19.59 6.95 -14.10
N PHE A 45 19.52 5.62 -14.17
CA PHE A 45 19.24 4.94 -15.43
C PHE A 45 17.75 4.91 -15.76
N PRO A 46 17.38 4.90 -17.06
CA PRO A 46 15.99 4.91 -17.51
C PRO A 46 15.16 3.75 -16.94
N ASN A 47 15.76 2.55 -16.84
CA ASN A 47 15.09 1.37 -16.30
C ASN A 47 14.73 1.54 -14.82
N HIS A 48 15.63 2.14 -14.04
CA HIS A 48 15.35 2.47 -12.64
C HIS A 48 14.25 3.51 -12.54
N ALA A 49 14.32 4.59 -13.32
CA ALA A 49 13.29 5.63 -13.32
C ALA A 49 11.90 5.07 -13.66
N LYS A 50 11.81 4.14 -14.63
CA LYS A 50 10.56 3.44 -14.98
C LYS A 50 10.05 2.56 -13.83
N SER A 51 10.94 1.80 -13.20
CA SER A 51 10.61 0.96 -12.04
C SER A 51 10.14 1.80 -10.85
N LEU A 52 10.82 2.92 -10.58
CA LEU A 52 10.44 3.85 -9.52
C LEU A 52 9.08 4.48 -9.77
N SER A 53 8.83 4.96 -11.00
CA SER A 53 7.53 5.52 -11.38
C SER A 53 6.39 4.50 -11.17
N SER A 54 6.62 3.26 -11.63
CA SER A 54 5.65 2.17 -11.45
C SER A 54 5.43 1.81 -9.98
N PHE A 55 6.50 1.83 -9.18
CA PHE A 55 6.48 1.57 -7.75
C PHE A 55 5.65 2.63 -7.00
N LEU A 56 5.91 3.90 -7.28
CA LEU A 56 5.21 5.04 -6.67
C LEU A 56 3.74 5.08 -7.09
N SER A 57 3.44 4.83 -8.37
CA SER A 57 2.06 4.77 -8.87
C SER A 57 1.22 3.71 -8.14
N ARG A 58 1.78 2.53 -7.89
CA ARG A 58 1.10 1.48 -7.10
C ARG A 58 0.76 1.94 -5.69
N PHE A 59 1.66 2.67 -5.04
CA PHE A 59 1.38 3.22 -3.72
C PHE A 59 0.29 4.29 -3.76
N GLN A 60 0.29 5.16 -4.78
CA GLN A 60 -0.77 6.16 -4.97
C GLN A 60 -2.16 5.53 -5.11
N THR A 61 -2.27 4.41 -5.83
CA THR A 61 -3.54 3.66 -5.92
C THR A 61 -3.99 3.17 -4.54
N LYS A 62 -3.07 2.69 -3.70
CA LYS A 62 -3.41 2.30 -2.32
C LYS A 62 -3.85 3.50 -1.48
N LEU A 63 -3.19 4.64 -1.65
CA LEU A 63 -3.60 5.87 -0.98
C LEU A 63 -4.96 6.38 -1.45
N SER A 64 -5.32 6.23 -2.72
CA SER A 64 -6.66 6.64 -3.18
C SER A 64 -7.76 5.84 -2.49
N ASP A 65 -7.53 4.56 -2.23
CA ASP A 65 -8.47 3.72 -1.46
C ASP A 65 -8.59 4.24 -0.02
N LEU A 66 -7.47 4.62 0.62
CA LEU A 66 -7.49 5.19 1.97
C LEU A 66 -8.14 6.57 2.03
N LYS A 67 -7.99 7.39 0.98
CA LYS A 67 -8.67 8.69 0.86
C LYS A 67 -10.20 8.55 0.85
N PHE A 68 -10.75 7.41 0.43
CA PHE A 68 -12.18 7.14 0.55
C PHE A 68 -12.60 7.05 2.03
N PHE A 69 -11.87 6.30 2.86
CA PHE A 69 -12.13 6.16 4.30
C PHE A 69 -11.82 7.45 5.07
N LEU A 70 -10.84 8.23 4.59
CA LEU A 70 -10.54 9.57 5.11
C LEU A 70 -11.74 10.53 4.92
N ARG A 71 -12.49 10.38 3.82
CA ARG A 71 -13.69 11.18 3.55
C ARG A 71 -14.93 10.62 4.24
N ASN A 72 -15.01 9.30 4.40
CA ASN A 72 -16.15 8.56 4.91
C ASN A 72 -15.70 7.61 6.03
N PRO A 73 -15.49 8.11 7.26
CA PRO A 73 -15.13 7.24 8.37
C PRO A 73 -16.24 6.23 8.62
N SER A 74 -15.84 5.00 8.96
CA SER A 74 -16.77 3.92 9.26
C SER A 74 -16.22 3.07 10.41
N LEU A 75 -17.11 2.56 11.26
CA LEU A 75 -16.69 1.78 12.42
C LEU A 75 -16.08 0.45 11.98
N LEU A 76 -14.95 0.11 12.59
CA LEU A 76 -14.31 -1.18 12.38
C LEU A 76 -14.90 -2.20 13.35
N ARG A 77 -15.35 -3.33 12.80
CA ARG A 77 -15.72 -4.47 13.61
C ARG A 77 -14.46 -5.21 14.08
N PRO A 78 -14.33 -5.60 15.37
CA PRO A 78 -13.12 -6.26 15.87
C PRO A 78 -12.73 -7.52 15.09
N GLU A 79 -13.71 -8.27 14.57
CA GLU A 79 -13.51 -9.49 13.77
C GLU A 79 -12.82 -9.21 12.42
N HIS A 80 -12.70 -7.95 12.04
CA HIS A 80 -12.12 -7.49 10.78
C HIS A 80 -10.78 -6.77 10.95
N ALA A 81 -10.39 -6.46 12.19
CA ALA A 81 -9.16 -5.73 12.47
C ALA A 81 -7.90 -6.46 11.98
N SER A 82 -7.81 -7.78 12.20
CA SER A 82 -6.67 -8.59 11.76
C SER A 82 -6.60 -8.77 10.23
N ARG A 83 -7.69 -8.54 9.51
CA ARG A 83 -7.77 -8.64 8.05
C ARG A 83 -7.43 -7.34 7.35
N ASN A 84 -7.42 -6.23 8.08
CA ASN A 84 -7.06 -4.92 7.55
C ASN A 84 -5.59 -4.63 7.88
N ARG A 85 -4.67 -4.95 6.95
CA ARG A 85 -3.22 -4.84 7.15
C ARG A 85 -2.52 -4.19 5.96
N LEU A 86 -2.00 -2.97 6.11
CA LEU A 86 -1.21 -2.25 5.11
C LEU A 86 0.28 -2.50 5.26
N TRP A 87 0.87 -3.06 4.22
CA TRP A 87 2.32 -3.00 4.06
C TRP A 87 2.73 -1.61 3.60
N CYS A 88 3.38 -0.83 4.48
CA CYS A 88 3.99 0.44 4.11
C CYS A 88 5.40 0.20 3.57
N VAL A 89 5.56 0.37 2.27
CA VAL A 89 6.83 0.15 1.58
C VAL A 89 7.95 1.12 1.98
N PHE A 90 7.59 2.31 2.44
CA PHE A 90 8.57 3.32 2.86
C PHE A 90 9.10 3.05 4.26
N CYS A 91 8.24 2.53 5.13
CA CYS A 91 8.53 2.21 6.52
C CYS A 91 8.93 0.74 6.73
N ASP A 92 8.87 -0.10 5.68
CA ASP A 92 9.20 -1.53 5.72
C ASP A 92 8.44 -2.26 6.84
N SER A 93 7.17 -1.90 7.05
CA SER A 93 6.36 -2.37 8.17
C SER A 93 4.93 -2.71 7.75
N ASP A 94 4.37 -3.72 8.42
CA ASP A 94 2.94 -4.00 8.41
C ASP A 94 2.23 -3.11 9.43
N VAL A 95 1.22 -2.38 8.98
CA VAL A 95 0.31 -1.62 9.80
C VAL A 95 -1.00 -2.39 9.86
N ASP A 96 -1.31 -2.98 11.01
CA ASP A 96 -2.61 -3.61 11.26
C ASP A 96 -3.57 -2.66 11.96
N GLU A 97 -4.86 -3.00 11.92
CA GLU A 97 -5.91 -2.22 12.57
C GLU A 97 -6.31 -2.74 13.95
N VAL A 98 -5.45 -3.54 14.61
CA VAL A 98 -5.76 -4.02 15.95
C VAL A 98 -5.86 -2.83 16.91
N GLY A 99 -6.94 -2.79 17.70
CA GLY A 99 -7.22 -1.70 18.63
C GLY A 99 -7.85 -0.44 18.01
N SER A 100 -8.01 -0.38 16.69
CA SER A 100 -8.68 0.75 16.02
C SER A 100 -10.21 0.64 16.12
N SER A 101 -10.88 1.75 16.43
CA SER A 101 -12.35 1.82 16.41
C SER A 101 -12.94 2.05 15.01
N PHE A 102 -12.11 2.49 14.06
CA PHE A 102 -12.53 2.90 12.72
C PHE A 102 -11.76 2.14 11.65
N ALA A 103 -12.42 1.88 10.53
CA ALA A 103 -11.77 1.23 9.40
C ALA A 103 -10.64 2.13 8.88
N CYS A 104 -9.46 1.53 8.72
CA CYS A 104 -8.24 2.19 8.28
C CYS A 104 -7.72 3.29 9.22
N GLY A 105 -8.09 3.25 10.50
CA GLY A 105 -7.67 4.24 11.48
C GLY A 105 -6.17 4.23 11.75
N ASN A 106 -5.58 3.06 12.03
CA ASN A 106 -4.13 2.95 12.26
C ASN A 106 -3.35 3.28 10.99
N GLU A 107 -3.85 2.86 9.84
CA GLU A 107 -3.27 3.12 8.52
C GLU A 107 -3.29 4.62 8.17
N ILE A 108 -4.39 5.32 8.43
CA ILE A 108 -4.49 6.77 8.26
C ILE A 108 -3.52 7.50 9.20
N ASN A 109 -3.48 7.13 10.47
CA ASN A 109 -2.56 7.72 11.45
C ASN A 109 -1.09 7.49 11.08
N HIS A 110 -0.73 6.28 10.64
CA HIS A 110 0.60 5.95 10.18
C HIS A 110 1.05 6.89 9.03
N LEU A 111 0.20 7.07 8.02
CA LEU A 111 0.51 7.90 6.85
C LEU A 111 0.56 9.40 7.15
N ALA A 112 -0.01 9.84 8.27
CA ALA A 112 0.08 11.20 8.76
C ALA A 112 1.27 11.41 9.73
N SER A 113 1.89 10.33 10.22
CA SER A 113 2.94 10.39 11.23
C SER A 113 4.24 11.04 10.75
N ALA A 114 4.98 11.63 11.69
CA ALA A 114 6.31 12.18 11.45
C ALA A 114 7.32 11.10 11.01
N ASP A 115 7.20 9.88 11.53
CA ASP A 115 8.07 8.75 11.17
C ASP A 115 7.89 8.35 9.70
N HIS A 116 6.64 8.26 9.23
CA HIS A 116 6.36 8.02 7.81
C HIS A 116 6.93 9.13 6.93
N LEU A 117 6.76 10.40 7.31
CA LEU A 117 7.32 11.53 6.58
C LEU A 117 8.86 11.45 6.47
N LYS A 118 9.54 11.10 7.57
CA LYS A 118 10.99 10.92 7.61
C LYS A 118 11.44 9.79 6.70
N ASN A 119 10.78 8.63 6.78
CA ASN A 119 11.10 7.45 5.99
C ASN A 119 10.82 7.68 4.50
N LEU A 120 9.71 8.33 4.16
CA LEU A 120 9.35 8.71 2.80
C LEU A 120 10.39 9.65 2.18
N LYS A 121 10.81 10.71 2.89
CA LYS A 121 11.88 11.62 2.43
C LYS A 121 13.18 10.86 2.23
N SER A 122 13.58 10.01 3.18
CA SER A 122 14.78 9.17 3.05
C SER A 122 14.70 8.26 1.82
N PHE A 123 13.55 7.63 1.58
CA PHE A 123 13.33 6.78 0.43
C PHE A 123 13.49 7.52 -0.90
N LEU A 124 12.81 8.66 -1.05
CA LEU A 124 12.91 9.45 -2.29
C LEU A 124 14.35 9.92 -2.54
N TRP A 125 15.08 10.31 -1.48
CA TRP A 125 16.47 10.74 -1.60
C TRP A 125 17.39 9.61 -2.08
N ASN A 126 17.24 8.43 -1.48
CA ASN A 126 18.10 7.28 -1.75
C ASN A 126 17.83 6.68 -3.13
N TYR A 127 16.57 6.65 -3.57
CA TYR A 127 16.16 6.02 -4.82
C TYR A 127 15.91 6.99 -5.97
N GLY A 128 16.23 8.28 -5.83
CA GLY A 128 16.09 9.25 -6.93
C GLY A 128 14.64 9.64 -7.24
N GLY A 129 13.77 9.60 -6.24
CA GLY A 129 12.43 10.15 -6.30
C GLY A 129 12.44 11.67 -6.20
N LYS A 130 11.36 12.31 -6.66
CA LYS A 130 11.25 13.76 -6.65
C LYS A 130 10.68 14.26 -5.31
N MET A 131 11.37 15.21 -4.68
CA MET A 131 11.04 15.70 -3.33
C MET A 131 9.78 16.57 -3.28
N ASP A 132 9.43 17.20 -4.38
CA ASP A 132 8.18 17.94 -4.58
C ASP A 132 6.94 17.04 -4.51
N GLN A 133 7.10 15.72 -4.64
CA GLN A 133 5.98 14.77 -4.61
C GLN A 133 5.72 14.17 -3.22
N VAL A 134 6.47 14.54 -2.18
CA VAL A 134 6.33 13.99 -0.81
C VAL A 134 4.87 14.04 -0.34
N ASP A 135 4.18 15.15 -0.55
CA ASP A 135 2.79 15.33 -0.09
C ASP A 135 1.79 14.42 -0.82
N SER A 136 2.15 13.89 -2.00
CA SER A 136 1.32 12.91 -2.73
C SER A 136 1.32 11.53 -2.08
N PHE A 137 2.26 11.24 -1.16
CA PHE A 137 2.45 9.93 -0.54
C PHE A 137 2.15 9.92 0.97
N ARG A 138 1.57 10.98 1.52
CA ARG A 138 1.19 11.10 2.93
C ARG A 138 -0.26 11.58 3.08
N ILE A 139 -0.74 11.53 4.31
CA ILE A 139 -1.94 12.25 4.73
C ILE A 139 -1.46 13.54 5.42
N SER A 140 -2.11 14.65 5.13
CA SER A 140 -1.79 15.93 5.76
C SER A 140 -2.42 16.02 7.14
N GLU A 141 -1.86 16.84 8.02
CA GLU A 141 -2.39 17.04 9.38
C GLU A 141 -3.80 17.64 9.34
N GLU A 142 -4.09 18.49 8.36
CA GLU A 142 -5.41 19.09 8.16
C GLU A 142 -6.46 18.03 7.77
N ASP A 143 -6.09 17.10 6.89
CA ASP A 143 -6.99 16.03 6.48
C ASP A 143 -7.19 14.99 7.59
N LEU A 144 -6.15 14.72 8.39
CA LEU A 144 -6.27 13.91 9.60
C LEU A 144 -7.24 14.55 10.60
N ALA A 145 -7.06 15.84 10.92
CA ALA A 145 -7.92 16.56 11.87
C ALA A 145 -9.39 16.58 11.41
N LYS A 146 -9.65 16.76 10.11
CA LYS A 146 -11.01 16.66 9.55
C LYS A 146 -11.60 15.26 9.74
N TRP A 147 -10.81 14.22 9.53
CA TRP A 147 -11.24 12.84 9.71
C TRP A 147 -11.52 12.51 11.18
N GLU A 148 -10.66 12.93 12.10
CA GLU A 148 -10.86 12.75 13.54
C GLU A 148 -12.13 13.45 14.03
N LYS A 149 -12.41 14.67 13.56
CA LYS A 149 -13.64 15.39 13.88
C LYS A 149 -14.88 14.60 13.44
N LYS A 150 -14.86 14.03 12.23
CA LYS A 150 -15.96 13.18 11.75
C LYS A 150 -16.11 11.91 12.59
N CYS A 151 -14.99 11.29 12.96
CA CYS A 151 -14.97 10.12 13.85
C CYS A 151 -15.59 10.42 15.22
N ALA A 152 -15.27 11.57 15.81
CA ALA A 152 -15.84 12.00 17.09
C ALA A 152 -17.37 12.15 17.01
N SER A 153 -17.89 12.77 15.94
CA SER A 153 -19.34 12.89 15.71
C SER A 153 -20.05 11.54 15.54
N LEU A 154 -19.39 10.56 14.93
CA LEU A 154 -19.94 9.21 14.78
C LEU A 154 -20.02 8.46 16.13
N LYS A 155 -18.99 8.61 16.97
CA LYS A 155 -18.97 7.99 18.31
C LYS A 155 -20.04 8.56 19.23
N SER A 156 -20.28 9.86 19.21
CA SER A 156 -21.31 10.48 20.05
C SER A 156 -22.73 10.09 19.63
N GLY A 157 -22.99 9.86 18.35
CA GLY A 157 -24.29 9.38 17.86
C GLY A 157 -24.68 7.99 18.40
N THR A 158 -23.72 7.08 18.52
CA THR A 158 -23.96 5.69 18.97
C THR A 158 -24.21 5.58 20.48
N ILE A 159 -23.65 6.47 21.29
CA ILE A 159 -23.82 6.44 22.76
C ILE A 159 -25.24 6.86 23.17
N ASN A 160 -25.93 7.63 22.32
CA ASN A 160 -27.24 8.20 22.62
C ASN A 160 -28.40 7.24 22.31
N GLU A 161 -28.17 6.14 21.60
CA GLU A 161 -29.17 5.10 21.25
C GLU A 161 -29.24 3.94 22.27
N GLY A 162 -28.72 4.14 23.49
CA GLY A 162 -28.67 3.13 24.55
C GLY A 162 -29.93 2.96 25.41
N SER A 163 -31.04 3.65 25.09
CA SER A 163 -32.32 3.49 25.79
C SER A 163 -33.45 3.58 24.79
N HIS A 164 -33.85 2.46 24.19
CA HIS A 164 -35.24 2.02 24.03
C HIS A 164 -35.30 0.80 23.08
N ARG A 165 -35.96 -0.24 23.57
CA ARG A 165 -36.31 -1.51 22.90
C ARG A 165 -36.88 -1.28 21.49
N PRO A 166 -36.46 -1.99 20.43
CA PRO A 166 -37.04 -1.76 19.10
C PRO A 166 -38.41 -2.43 18.96
N LEU A 167 -39.46 -1.62 18.84
CA LEU A 167 -40.64 -1.96 18.06
C LEU A 167 -40.34 -1.66 16.58
N ILE A 168 -40.80 -2.56 15.72
CA ILE A 168 -40.63 -2.62 14.28
C ILE A 168 -41.19 -1.36 13.61
N GLY A 169 -40.37 -0.66 12.81
CA GLY A 169 -40.79 0.42 11.92
C GLY A 169 -39.62 0.95 11.07
N PRO A 170 -39.78 1.15 9.74
CA PRO A 170 -38.67 1.42 8.83
C PRO A 170 -38.23 2.88 8.91
N SER A 171 -37.08 3.15 9.52
CA SER A 171 -36.46 4.47 9.57
C SER A 171 -35.36 4.60 8.53
N ASN A 172 -35.62 5.45 7.54
CA ASN A 172 -34.63 5.92 6.57
C ASN A 172 -33.64 6.85 7.29
N GLY A 173 -32.37 6.48 7.43
CA GLY A 173 -31.39 7.41 8.01
C GLY A 173 -29.96 6.92 8.24
N VAL A 174 -29.69 5.62 8.20
CA VAL A 174 -28.31 5.10 8.31
C VAL A 174 -27.95 4.46 6.98
N ARG A 175 -27.18 5.19 6.15
CA ARG A 175 -26.59 4.60 4.94
C ARG A 175 -25.73 3.42 5.39
N ASP A 176 -26.18 2.22 5.07
CA ASP A 176 -25.56 0.96 5.46
C ASP A 176 -24.17 0.83 4.81
N ILE A 177 -23.13 1.31 5.51
CA ILE A 177 -21.72 1.21 5.09
C ILE A 177 -21.17 -0.23 5.30
N ARG A 178 -22.04 -1.19 5.65
CA ARG A 178 -21.70 -2.62 5.79
C ARG A 178 -21.20 -3.22 4.48
N PHE A 179 -21.71 -2.77 3.35
CA PHE A 179 -21.30 -3.25 2.02
C PHE A 179 -19.85 -2.84 1.64
N PRO A 180 -19.45 -1.55 1.74
CA PRO A 180 -18.07 -1.13 1.41
C PRO A 180 -16.98 -1.83 2.23
N ILE A 181 -17.17 -2.00 3.54
CA ILE A 181 -16.16 -2.60 4.43
C ILE A 181 -15.97 -4.09 4.12
N GLN A 182 -17.09 -4.82 3.97
CA GLN A 182 -17.05 -6.26 3.70
C GLN A 182 -16.43 -6.56 2.33
N ASN A 183 -16.64 -5.68 1.34
CA ASN A 183 -16.00 -5.77 0.02
C ASN A 183 -14.51 -5.37 0.04
N TYR A 184 -14.12 -4.31 0.75
CA TYR A 184 -12.72 -3.92 0.92
C TYR A 184 -11.87 -5.04 1.52
N LEU A 185 -12.35 -5.66 2.60
CA LEU A 185 -11.64 -6.76 3.27
C LEU A 185 -11.61 -8.04 2.43
N LYS A 186 -12.66 -8.35 1.66
CA LYS A 186 -12.71 -9.53 0.76
C LYS A 186 -11.82 -9.37 -0.48
N SER A 187 -11.75 -8.16 -1.03
CA SER A 187 -10.98 -7.83 -2.23
C SER A 187 -9.47 -7.71 -2.03
N ARG A 188 -8.98 -7.62 -0.79
CA ARG A 188 -7.54 -7.46 -0.54
C ARG A 188 -6.74 -8.72 -0.92
N SER A 189 -7.44 -9.84 -1.18
CA SER A 189 -6.89 -11.07 -1.79
C SER A 189 -7.01 -11.15 -3.32
N LEU A 190 -7.78 -10.26 -3.99
CA LEU A 190 -7.93 -10.21 -5.46
C LEU A 190 -7.83 -8.78 -6.00
N ALA A 191 -6.66 -8.49 -6.60
CA ALA A 191 -6.34 -7.56 -7.69
C ALA A 191 -7.28 -6.36 -8.07
N PRO A 192 -6.71 -5.23 -8.56
CA PRO A 192 -7.36 -3.91 -8.71
C PRO A 192 -8.64 -3.82 -9.56
N PHE A 193 -9.04 -4.87 -10.27
CA PHE A 193 -10.23 -4.88 -11.12
C PHE A 193 -11.55 -4.95 -10.33
N HIS A 194 -11.55 -5.50 -9.10
CA HIS A 194 -12.78 -5.63 -8.31
C HIS A 194 -13.21 -4.29 -7.67
N MET A 195 -12.26 -3.41 -7.36
CA MET A 195 -12.51 -2.08 -6.78
C MET A 195 -13.14 -1.11 -7.79
N MET A 196 -12.73 -1.20 -9.05
CA MET A 196 -13.32 -0.40 -10.14
C MET A 196 -14.80 -0.75 -10.36
N LEU A 197 -15.17 -2.02 -10.17
CA LEU A 197 -16.56 -2.48 -10.26
C LEU A 197 -17.43 -1.89 -9.12
N ILE A 198 -16.90 -1.79 -7.91
CA ILE A 198 -17.61 -1.21 -6.76
C ILE A 198 -17.87 0.28 -6.98
N HIS A 199 -16.90 1.02 -7.53
CA HIS A 199 -17.08 2.43 -7.89
C HIS A 199 -18.14 2.63 -8.98
N ILE A 200 -18.18 1.78 -10.02
CA ILE A 200 -19.19 1.83 -11.08
C ILE A 200 -20.59 1.51 -10.52
N LEU A 201 -20.71 0.49 -9.67
CA LEU A 201 -21.98 0.14 -9.02
C LEU A 201 -22.46 1.22 -8.04
N GLN A 202 -21.55 1.90 -7.35
CA GLN A 202 -21.89 3.01 -6.45
C GLN A 202 -22.33 4.28 -7.23
N GLN A 203 -21.73 4.55 -8.39
CA GLN A 203 -22.17 5.64 -9.28
C GLN A 203 -23.55 5.34 -9.90
N ALA A 204 -23.80 4.10 -10.32
CA ALA A 204 -25.10 3.68 -10.84
C ALA A 204 -26.21 3.76 -9.77
N HIS A 205 -25.92 3.35 -8.53
CA HIS A 205 -26.89 3.46 -7.42
C HIS A 205 -27.24 4.92 -7.09
N ASN A 206 -26.30 5.85 -7.23
CA ASN A 206 -26.56 7.28 -7.01
C ASN A 206 -27.36 7.92 -8.17
N LEU A 207 -27.21 7.44 -9.40
CA LEU A 207 -27.99 7.94 -10.55
C LEU A 207 -29.46 7.49 -10.49
N ILE A 208 -29.71 6.24 -10.07
CA ILE A 208 -31.07 5.69 -9.94
C ILE A 208 -31.91 6.41 -8.87
N GLN A 209 -31.26 7.02 -7.87
CA GLN A 209 -31.96 7.80 -6.83
C GLN A 209 -32.30 9.24 -7.24
N ILE A 210 -31.76 9.74 -8.37
CA ILE A 210 -31.99 11.13 -8.84
C ILE A 210 -33.13 11.19 -9.86
N GLU A 211 -33.41 10.11 -10.60
CA GLU A 211 -34.46 10.07 -11.63
C GLU A 211 -35.80 9.47 -11.16
N GLY A 212 -35.87 9.01 -9.90
CA GLY A 212 -37.06 8.36 -9.32
C GLY A 212 -37.77 9.14 -8.20
N GLY A 213 -37.59 10.46 -8.13
CA GLY A 213 -38.22 11.35 -7.15
C GLY A 213 -39.12 12.39 -7.80
#